data_AF-A0A483IUW4-F1
#
_entry.id   AF-A0A483IUW4-F1
#
_cell.length_a   1.000
_cell.length_b   1.000
_cell.length_c   1.000
_cell.angle_alpha   90.00
_cell.angle_beta   90.00
_cell.angle_gamma   90.00
#
_symmetry.space_group_name_H-M   'P 1'
#
loop_
_entity.id
_entity.type
_entity.pdbx_description
1 polymer ?
#
loop_
_entity_poly.entity_id
_entity_poly.type
_entity_poly.pdbx_seq_one_letter_code
_entity_poly.pdbx_strand_id
1 'polypeptide(L)'
;MTAIKSLFLSTALLVSFSALASDADISTLKKELKVFQPTDITKKNNDITVVIPAKNITREAYEALITNGLCTPIWTKDIPSSFLNGINTFTVVNQFKAFGYTLDSPLSTCKEMGNLMPEPAKVLMYSKTKSYTSS
;
A
#
# COMPACT_ATOMS: atom_id res chain seq x y z
N MET A 1 27.59 37.54 -50.76
CA MET A 1 27.33 36.09 -50.95
C MET A 1 27.43 35.43 -49.59
N THR A 2 26.32 34.85 -49.11
CA THR A 2 26.18 33.64 -48.26
C THR A 2 27.00 33.54 -46.95
N ALA A 3 26.49 33.11 -45.79
CA ALA A 3 25.26 32.39 -45.47
C ALA A 3 24.93 32.52 -43.96
N ILE A 4 23.63 32.53 -43.65
CA ILE A 4 23.05 32.18 -42.34
C ILE A 4 23.39 30.73 -42.00
N LYS A 5 23.58 30.41 -40.70
CA LYS A 5 23.24 29.15 -39.99
C LYS A 5 24.03 29.08 -38.67
N SER A 6 23.56 28.67 -37.51
CA SER A 6 22.24 28.39 -36.94
C SER A 6 22.47 28.27 -35.42
N LEU A 7 21.47 28.71 -34.68
CA LEU A 7 21.26 28.58 -33.24
C LEU A 7 21.39 27.12 -32.74
N PHE A 8 22.06 26.88 -31.60
CA PHE A 8 21.76 25.72 -30.73
C PHE A 8 22.02 26.09 -29.26
N LEU A 9 20.97 26.55 -28.58
CA LEU A 9 20.92 26.63 -27.13
C LEU A 9 20.17 25.38 -26.64
N SER A 10 20.91 24.34 -26.27
CA SER A 10 20.33 23.09 -25.77
C SER A 10 20.02 23.21 -24.28
N THR A 11 18.80 23.63 -23.96
CA THR A 11 18.28 23.55 -22.58
C THR A 11 17.87 22.11 -22.30
N ALA A 12 18.70 21.38 -21.55
CA ALA A 12 18.37 20.04 -21.08
C ALA A 12 17.29 20.12 -19.99
N LEU A 13 16.02 19.97 -20.38
CA LEU A 13 14.92 19.71 -19.45
C LEU A 13 15.02 18.26 -18.95
N LEU A 14 15.68 18.07 -17.81
CA LEU A 14 15.59 16.85 -17.03
C LEU A 14 14.21 16.81 -16.36
N VAL A 15 13.22 16.26 -17.05
CA VAL A 15 11.92 15.98 -16.44
C VAL A 15 12.04 14.63 -15.73
N SER A 16 12.24 14.67 -14.42
CA SER A 16 12.26 13.48 -13.56
C SER A 16 10.85 12.89 -13.46
N PHE A 17 10.52 11.92 -14.30
CA PHE A 17 9.26 11.17 -14.21
C PHE A 17 9.39 10.06 -13.15
N SER A 18 9.17 10.39 -11.89
CA SER A 18 9.13 9.38 -10.81
C SER A 18 8.05 9.67 -9.76
N ALA A 19 6.79 9.88 -10.20
CA ALA A 19 5.68 10.13 -9.27
C ALA A 19 4.29 9.61 -9.69
N LEU A 20 4.12 8.89 -10.81
CA LEU A 20 2.78 8.48 -11.27
C LEU A 20 2.28 7.13 -10.71
N ALA A 21 3.15 6.31 -10.12
CA ALA A 21 2.77 5.02 -9.53
C ALA A 21 2.30 5.14 -8.06
N SER A 22 2.52 6.28 -7.40
CA SER A 22 2.14 6.47 -5.99
C SER A 22 0.63 6.68 -5.78
N ASP A 23 -0.11 7.13 -6.79
CA ASP A 23 -1.54 7.44 -6.66
C ASP A 23 -2.47 6.26 -6.94
N ALA A 24 -2.09 5.35 -7.85
CA ALA A 24 -2.96 4.25 -8.26
C ALA A 24 -3.27 3.27 -7.11
N ASP A 25 -2.24 2.86 -6.35
CA ASP A 25 -2.42 2.00 -5.17
C ASP A 25 -3.31 2.68 -4.12
N ILE A 26 -3.09 3.97 -3.88
CA ILE A 26 -3.83 4.74 -2.86
C ILE A 26 -5.30 4.91 -3.26
N SER A 27 -5.58 5.17 -4.54
CA SER A 27 -6.94 5.24 -5.06
C SER A 27 -7.67 3.90 -4.90
N THR A 28 -7.03 2.78 -5.26
CA THR A 28 -7.57 1.44 -5.03
C THR A 28 -7.82 1.19 -3.55
N LEU A 29 -6.85 1.47 -2.67
CA LEU A 29 -7.01 1.28 -1.23
C LEU A 29 -8.15 2.13 -0.65
N LYS A 30 -8.34 3.38 -1.10
CA LYS A 30 -9.48 4.21 -0.67
C LYS A 30 -10.82 3.57 -1.01
N LYS A 31 -10.92 2.90 -2.16
CA LYS A 31 -12.12 2.17 -2.59
C LYS A 31 -12.31 0.90 -1.75
N GLU A 32 -11.31 0.03 -1.70
CA GLU A 32 -11.41 -1.29 -1.08
C GLU A 32 -11.54 -1.21 0.45
N LEU A 33 -10.93 -0.21 1.08
CA LEU A 33 -10.98 -0.02 2.52
C LEU A 33 -12.17 0.84 2.99
N LYS A 34 -13.08 1.24 2.10
CA LYS A 34 -14.18 2.17 2.43
C LYS A 34 -15.03 1.73 3.64
N VAL A 35 -15.28 0.43 3.80
CA VAL A 35 -16.06 -0.13 4.92
C VAL A 35 -15.38 0.10 6.27
N PHE A 36 -14.05 0.16 6.29
CA PHE A 36 -13.25 0.45 7.48
C PHE A 36 -13.11 1.95 7.76
N GLN A 37 -13.66 2.81 6.88
CA GLN A 37 -13.70 4.26 6.99
C GLN A 37 -12.33 4.90 7.28
N PRO A 38 -11.26 4.58 6.52
CA PRO A 38 -9.94 5.12 6.78
C PRO A 38 -9.96 6.65 6.74
N THR A 39 -9.40 7.29 7.75
CA THR A 39 -9.32 8.75 7.84
C THR A 39 -8.15 9.31 7.04
N ASP A 40 -7.13 8.49 6.80
CA ASP A 40 -5.93 8.86 6.06
C ASP A 40 -5.28 7.60 5.46
N ILE A 41 -4.75 7.73 4.25
CA ILE A 41 -3.94 6.70 3.60
C ILE A 41 -2.78 7.40 2.94
N THR A 42 -1.57 7.10 3.42
CA THR A 42 -0.33 7.74 2.95
C THR A 42 0.64 6.69 2.43
N LYS A 43 1.41 7.08 1.41
CA LYS A 43 2.55 6.30 0.89
C LYS A 43 3.80 7.15 1.07
N LYS A 44 4.79 6.62 1.77
CA LYS A 44 6.13 7.23 1.88
C LYS A 44 7.13 6.22 1.39
N ASN A 45 7.83 6.55 0.31
CA ASN A 45 8.65 5.58 -0.43
C ASN A 45 7.80 4.38 -0.86
N ASN A 46 8.11 3.21 -0.32
CA ASN A 46 7.44 1.94 -0.58
C ASN A 46 6.66 1.43 0.64
N ASP A 47 6.38 2.29 1.60
CA ASP A 47 5.62 1.95 2.81
C ASP A 47 4.28 2.67 2.79
N ILE A 48 3.22 1.93 3.05
CA ILE A 48 1.85 2.45 3.11
C ILE A 48 1.40 2.48 4.56
N THR A 49 0.80 3.59 4.98
CA THR A 49 0.15 3.72 6.29
C THR A 49 -1.32 4.06 6.11
N VAL A 50 -2.18 3.25 6.71
CA VAL A 50 -3.64 3.41 6.78
C VAL A 50 -4.04 3.76 8.21
N VAL A 51 -4.81 4.83 8.36
CA VAL A 51 -5.33 5.29 9.65
C VAL A 51 -6.81 4.95 9.74
N ILE A 52 -7.20 4.21 10.78
CA ILE A 52 -8.58 3.81 11.03
C ILE A 52 -9.16 4.63 12.20
N PRO A 53 -10.43 5.08 12.14
CA PRO A 53 -11.08 5.91 13.17
C PRO A 53 -11.48 5.08 14.40
N ALA A 54 -10.50 4.42 15.02
CA ALA A 54 -10.65 3.64 16.24
C ALA A 54 -9.58 4.06 17.25
N LYS A 55 -9.89 3.96 18.55
CA LYS A 55 -8.90 4.20 19.62
C LYS A 55 -7.84 3.11 19.69
N ASN A 56 -8.23 1.87 19.44
CA ASN A 56 -7.38 0.68 19.40
C ASN A 56 -7.69 -0.13 18.15
N ILE A 57 -6.66 -0.72 17.54
CA ILE A 57 -6.83 -1.72 16.48
C ILE A 57 -6.85 -3.09 17.14
N THR A 58 -8.02 -3.74 17.21
CA THR A 58 -8.08 -5.12 17.71
C THR A 58 -7.48 -6.09 16.69
N ARG A 59 -7.13 -7.29 17.15
CA ARG A 59 -6.58 -8.32 16.27
C ARG A 59 -7.58 -8.71 15.17
N GLU A 60 -8.86 -8.77 15.51
CA GLU A 60 -9.97 -9.13 14.62
C GLU A 60 -10.22 -8.02 13.60
N ALA A 61 -10.17 -6.75 14.02
CA ALA A 61 -10.30 -5.61 13.11
C ALA A 61 -9.13 -5.55 12.12
N TYR A 62 -7.90 -5.79 12.60
CA TYR A 62 -6.72 -5.88 11.75
C TYR A 62 -6.83 -7.05 10.75
N GLU A 63 -7.17 -8.24 11.23
CA GLU A 63 -7.35 -9.43 10.40
C GLU A 63 -8.41 -9.21 9.32
N ALA A 64 -9.56 -8.64 9.68
CA ALA A 64 -10.62 -8.32 8.72
C ALA A 64 -10.15 -7.31 7.67
N LEU A 65 -9.36 -6.31 8.06
CA LEU A 65 -8.82 -5.33 7.12
C LEU A 65 -7.83 -5.97 6.14
N ILE A 66 -6.89 -6.77 6.64
CA ILE A 66 -5.91 -7.45 5.79
C ILE A 66 -6.59 -8.47 4.88
N THR A 67 -7.44 -9.34 5.41
CA THR A 67 -8.10 -10.40 4.62
C THR A 67 -9.09 -9.81 3.63
N ASN A 68 -10.09 -9.06 4.10
CA ASN A 68 -11.19 -8.60 3.26
C ASN A 68 -10.88 -7.32 2.47
N GLY A 69 -10.09 -6.41 3.05
CA GLY A 69 -9.80 -5.12 2.43
C GLY A 69 -8.56 -5.14 1.54
N LEU A 70 -7.51 -5.85 1.93
CA LEU A 70 -6.23 -5.87 1.21
C LEU A 70 -6.10 -7.08 0.29
N CYS A 71 -6.31 -8.29 0.81
CA CYS A 71 -5.99 -9.52 0.09
C CYS A 71 -7.12 -10.03 -0.80
N THR A 72 -8.40 -9.94 -0.39
CA THR A 72 -9.53 -10.43 -1.20
C THR A 72 -9.53 -9.85 -2.62
N PRO A 73 -9.38 -8.53 -2.85
CA PRO A 73 -9.34 -7.98 -4.21
C PRO A 73 -8.19 -8.56 -5.06
N ILE A 74 -7.06 -8.91 -4.43
CA ILE A 74 -5.92 -9.56 -5.10
C ILE A 74 -6.28 -10.98 -5.54
N TRP A 75 -6.97 -11.73 -4.69
CA TRP A 75 -7.37 -13.12 -4.95
C TRP A 75 -8.45 -13.23 -6.03
N THR A 76 -9.44 -12.34 -5.98
CA THR A 76 -10.54 -12.28 -6.95
C THR A 76 -10.12 -11.64 -8.27
N LYS A 77 -8.94 -11.00 -8.30
CA LYS A 77 -8.39 -10.29 -9.47
C LYS A 77 -9.24 -9.09 -9.88
N ASP A 78 -9.93 -8.46 -8.92
CA ASP A 78 -10.79 -7.28 -9.14
C ASP A 78 -10.00 -5.97 -9.25
N ILE A 79 -8.67 -6.04 -9.18
CA ILE A 79 -7.74 -4.91 -9.17
C ILE A 79 -6.55 -5.17 -10.11
N PRO A 80 -5.81 -4.11 -10.53
CA PRO A 80 -4.67 -4.26 -11.42
C PRO A 80 -3.61 -5.23 -10.87
N SER A 81 -2.98 -6.02 -11.76
CA SER A 81 -1.92 -6.96 -11.38
C SER A 81 -0.67 -6.29 -10.80
N SER A 82 -0.50 -4.99 -11.05
CA SER A 82 0.58 -4.16 -10.50
C SER A 82 0.30 -3.63 -9.09
N PHE A 83 -0.89 -3.85 -8.54
CA PHE A 83 -1.26 -3.35 -7.22
C PHE A 83 -0.29 -3.85 -6.13
N LEU A 84 0.19 -2.92 -5.31
CA LEU A 84 1.19 -3.15 -4.25
C LEU A 84 2.55 -3.69 -4.74
N ASN A 85 2.84 -3.63 -6.04
CA ASN A 85 4.14 -4.05 -6.53
C ASN A 85 5.25 -3.14 -5.97
N GLY A 86 6.26 -3.74 -5.36
CA GLY A 86 7.37 -3.03 -4.73
C GLY A 86 7.04 -2.40 -3.37
N ILE A 87 5.84 -2.59 -2.81
CA ILE A 87 5.51 -2.14 -1.44
C ILE A 87 6.21 -3.06 -0.44
N ASN A 88 6.99 -2.45 0.45
CA ASN A 88 7.75 -3.16 1.48
C ASN A 88 6.87 -3.47 2.69
N THR A 89 6.10 -2.47 3.15
CA THR A 89 5.25 -2.62 4.33
C THR A 89 3.87 -1.97 4.16
N PHE A 90 2.90 -2.56 4.85
CA PHE A 90 1.55 -2.02 4.97
C PHE A 90 1.18 -1.91 6.46
N THR A 91 1.13 -0.68 6.97
CA THR A 91 0.88 -0.37 8.36
C THR A 91 -0.56 0.10 8.55
N VAL A 92 -1.26 -0.49 9.51
CA VAL A 92 -2.59 -0.07 9.97
C VAL A 92 -2.45 0.51 11.37
N VAL A 93 -2.82 1.77 11.55
CA VAL A 93 -2.76 2.46 12.84
C VAL A 93 -4.12 2.99 13.30
N ASN A 94 -4.23 3.18 14.61
CA ASN A 94 -5.37 3.84 15.24
C ASN A 94 -5.48 5.32 14.85
N GLN A 95 -6.58 5.96 15.24
CA GLN A 95 -6.87 7.36 14.89
C GLN A 95 -5.82 8.37 15.40
N PHE A 96 -5.04 7.99 16.41
CA PHE A 96 -3.99 8.79 17.01
C PHE A 96 -2.62 8.57 16.35
N LYS A 97 -2.54 7.68 15.35
CA LYS A 97 -1.30 7.24 14.69
C LYS A 97 -0.26 6.66 15.66
N ALA A 98 -0.70 6.22 16.84
CA ALA A 98 0.18 5.84 17.94
C ALA A 98 0.41 4.34 18.06
N PHE A 99 -0.60 3.53 17.74
CA PHE A 99 -0.57 2.07 17.91
C PHE A 99 -1.20 1.35 16.71
N GLY A 100 -0.70 0.17 16.39
CA GLY A 100 -1.23 -0.63 15.30
C GLY A 100 -0.41 -1.86 14.97
N TYR A 101 -0.47 -2.26 13.71
CA TYR A 101 0.24 -3.42 13.18
C TYR A 101 0.83 -3.11 11.80
N THR A 102 1.94 -3.75 11.47
CA THR A 102 2.58 -3.63 10.16
C THR A 102 2.73 -5.01 9.55
N LEU A 103 2.20 -5.17 8.33
CA LEU A 103 2.40 -6.36 7.50
C LEU A 103 3.61 -6.15 6.60
N ASP A 104 4.54 -7.10 6.63
CA ASP A 104 5.70 -7.10 5.75
C ASP A 104 5.36 -7.76 4.40
N SER A 105 5.89 -7.19 3.31
CA SER A 105 5.74 -7.64 1.92
C SER A 105 4.28 -7.98 1.55
N PRO A 106 3.36 -6.99 1.62
CA PRO A 106 1.92 -7.25 1.58
C PRO A 106 1.45 -8.02 0.33
N LEU A 107 2.02 -7.73 -0.84
CA LEU A 107 1.64 -8.42 -2.08
C LEU A 107 1.99 -9.92 -2.05
N SER A 108 3.23 -10.27 -1.68
CA SER A 108 3.65 -11.67 -1.63
C SER A 108 2.93 -12.41 -0.51
N THR A 109 2.74 -11.76 0.64
CA THR A 109 2.01 -12.34 1.78
C THR A 109 0.56 -12.65 1.40
N CYS A 110 -0.17 -11.72 0.78
CA CYS A 110 -1.52 -11.99 0.30
C CYS A 110 -1.53 -13.13 -0.74
N LYS A 111 -0.61 -13.14 -1.72
CA LYS A 111 -0.55 -14.22 -2.72
C LYS A 111 -0.33 -15.60 -2.09
N GLU A 112 0.57 -15.69 -1.12
CA GLU A 112 0.85 -16.95 -0.42
C GLU A 112 -0.35 -17.40 0.43
N MET A 113 -0.98 -16.48 1.16
CA MET A 113 -2.23 -16.74 1.90
C MET A 113 -3.34 -17.30 1.00
N GLY A 114 -3.48 -16.81 -0.23
CA GLY A 114 -4.50 -17.25 -1.18
C GLY A 114 -4.35 -18.71 -1.64
N ASN A 115 -3.20 -19.34 -1.40
CA ASN A 115 -2.94 -20.75 -1.71
C ASN A 115 -3.11 -21.68 -0.50
N LEU A 116 -3.50 -21.13 0.65
CA LEU A 116 -3.61 -21.85 1.91
C LEU A 116 -5.06 -21.97 2.35
N MET A 117 -5.34 -22.98 3.19
CA MET A 117 -6.59 -23.04 3.95
C MET A 117 -6.66 -21.85 4.93
N PRO A 118 -7.87 -21.47 5.40
CA PRO A 118 -8.04 -20.26 6.23
C PRO A 118 -7.15 -20.19 7.47
N GLU A 119 -7.04 -21.28 8.24
CA GLU A 119 -6.26 -21.27 9.48
C GLU A 119 -4.74 -21.15 9.22
N PRO A 120 -4.12 -21.94 8.32
CA PRO A 120 -2.72 -21.71 7.92
C PRO A 120 -2.47 -20.32 7.31
N ALA A 121 -3.41 -19.78 6.53
CA ALA A 121 -3.29 -18.43 5.97
C ALA A 121 -3.23 -17.37 7.07
N LYS A 122 -4.04 -17.51 8.13
CA LYS A 122 -4.04 -16.64 9.30
C LYS A 122 -2.72 -16.72 10.08
N VAL A 123 -2.19 -17.93 10.27
CA VAL A 123 -0.87 -18.13 10.90
C VAL A 123 0.22 -17.43 10.10
N LEU A 124 0.23 -17.60 8.78
CA LEU A 124 1.17 -16.92 7.89
C LEU A 124 1.06 -15.40 8.00
N MET A 125 -0.16 -14.85 7.94
CA MET A 125 -0.41 -13.42 8.08
C MET A 125 0.21 -12.86 9.37
N TYR A 126 -0.02 -13.51 10.51
CA TYR A 126 0.55 -13.05 11.77
C TYR A 126 2.07 -13.23 11.84
N SER A 127 2.63 -14.28 11.24
CA SER A 127 4.08 -14.47 11.16
C SER A 127 4.80 -13.35 10.38
N LYS A 128 4.08 -12.69 9.47
CA LYS A 128 4.55 -11.53 8.69
C LYS A 128 4.09 -10.20 9.28
N THR A 129 3.46 -10.21 10.44
CA THR A 129 2.93 -9.01 11.11
C THR A 129 3.76 -8.68 12.34
N LYS A 130 4.15 -7.41 12.47
CA LYS A 130 4.77 -6.85 13.68
C LYS A 130 3.87 -5.80 14.32
N SER A 131 3.94 -5.66 15.64
CA SER A 131 3.29 -4.53 16.33
C SER A 131 3.94 -3.21 15.90
N TYR A 132 3.11 -2.17 15.83
CA TYR A 132 3.55 -0.80 15.54
C TYR A 132 3.27 0.09 16.75
N THR A 133 4.27 0.89 17.13
CA THR A 133 4.16 1.96 18.12
C THR A 133 4.90 3.19 17.61
N SER A 134 4.28 4.36 17.66
CA SER A 134 4.98 5.61 17.34
C SER A 134 6.08 5.86 18.35
N SER A 135 7.32 6.07 17.88
CA SER A 135 8.47 6.48 18.72
C SER A 135 8.50 7.99 18.92
#